data_AF-Q8KY67-F1
#
_entry.id   AF-Q8KY67-F1
#
_cell.length_a   1.000
_cell.length_b   1.000
_cell.length_c   1.000
_cell.angle_alpha   90.00
_cell.angle_beta   90.00
_cell.angle_gamma   90.00
#
_symmetry.space_group_name_H-M   'P 1'
#
loop_
_entity.id
_entity.type
_entity.pdbx_description
1 polymer ?
#
loop_
_entity_poly.entity_id
_entity_poly.type
_entity_poly.pdbx_seq_one_letter_code
_entity_poly.pdbx_strand_id
1 'polypeptide(L)'
;FTGLHPIFDARLMRLEDEKKEGRYEVRAEIPGVDPAKDIDITVRDGQLTIKAERREKKEFNGRSEFSYGSFARTVSLPAGANEDDV
;
A
#
# COMPACT_ATOMS: atom_id res chain seq x y z
N PHE A 1 -1.64 -6.60 -19.68
CA PHE A 1 -3.06 -6.97 -19.57
C PHE A 1 -3.67 -6.20 -18.42
N THR A 2 -4.60 -5.32 -18.74
CA THR A 2 -5.23 -4.32 -17.88
C THR A 2 -6.28 -4.98 -17.00
N GLY A 3 -6.04 -5.07 -15.69
CA GLY A 3 -7.04 -5.49 -14.72
C GLY A 3 -7.92 -4.32 -14.32
N LEU A 4 -9.21 -4.37 -14.69
CA LEU A 4 -10.25 -3.49 -14.16
C LEU A 4 -10.21 -3.54 -12.63
N HIS A 5 -9.93 -2.41 -11.99
CA HIS A 5 -10.17 -2.21 -10.57
C HIS A 5 -11.59 -1.64 -10.40
N PRO A 6 -12.40 -2.16 -9.46
CA PRO A 6 -13.76 -1.68 -9.25
C PRO A 6 -13.79 -0.21 -8.82
N ILE A 7 -14.88 0.48 -9.18
CA ILE A 7 -15.13 1.92 -9.11
C ILE A 7 -15.39 2.42 -7.66
N PHE A 8 -14.78 1.82 -6.64
CA PHE A 8 -14.84 2.31 -5.27
C PHE A 8 -13.43 2.44 -4.69
N ASP A 9 -12.71 3.51 -4.99
CA ASP A 9 -11.93 4.12 -3.92
C ASP A 9 -11.55 5.58 -4.19
N ALA A 10 -12.12 6.49 -3.41
CA ALA A 10 -11.60 7.85 -3.28
C ALA A 10 -10.35 7.89 -2.35
N ARG A 11 -9.85 6.73 -1.89
CA ARG A 11 -8.78 6.59 -0.89
C ARG A 11 -7.60 5.76 -1.40
N LEU A 12 -7.23 5.99 -2.66
CA LEU A 12 -6.13 5.27 -3.28
C LEU A 12 -4.79 5.61 -2.61
N MET A 13 -4.19 4.62 -1.95
CA MET A 13 -2.77 4.66 -1.59
C MET A 13 -1.96 4.84 -2.87
N ARG A 14 -1.20 5.94 -2.93
CA ARG A 14 -0.32 6.25 -4.07
C ARG A 14 0.93 5.40 -3.94
N LEU A 15 1.36 4.84 -5.06
CA LEU A 15 2.58 4.08 -5.14
C LEU A 15 3.24 4.25 -6.51
N GLU A 16 4.55 4.02 -6.53
CA GLU A 16 5.35 3.80 -7.73
C GLU A 16 6.06 2.45 -7.60
N ASP A 17 6.30 1.79 -8.73
CA ASP A 17 7.09 0.57 -8.82
C ASP A 17 8.11 0.67 -9.94
N GLU A 18 9.32 0.15 -9.70
CA GLU A 18 10.38 0.12 -10.70
C GLU A 18 11.22 -1.15 -10.60
N LYS A 19 11.84 -1.56 -11.72
CA LYS A 19 12.89 -2.58 -11.73
C LYS A 19 14.24 -1.88 -11.74
N LYS A 20 15.07 -2.13 -10.74
CA LYS A 20 16.38 -1.51 -10.59
C LYS A 20 17.40 -2.53 -10.12
N GLU A 21 18.53 -2.64 -10.83
CA GLU A 21 19.67 -3.49 -10.42
C GLU A 21 19.29 -4.95 -10.07
N GLY A 22 18.33 -5.52 -10.80
CA GLY A 22 17.85 -6.88 -10.57
C GLY A 22 16.85 -7.03 -9.41
N ARG A 23 16.46 -5.93 -8.75
CA ARG A 23 15.41 -5.87 -7.72
C ARG A 23 14.15 -5.23 -8.28
N TYR A 24 13.02 -5.60 -7.70
CA TYR A 24 11.75 -4.93 -7.91
C TYR A 24 11.46 -4.08 -6.68
N GLU A 25 11.39 -2.77 -6.86
CA GLU A 25 11.17 -1.81 -5.78
C GLU A 25 9.74 -1.27 -5.87
N VAL A 26 9.05 -1.19 -4.74
CA VAL A 26 7.74 -0.57 -4.60
C VAL A 26 7.81 0.49 -3.51
N ARG A 27 7.38 1.70 -3.81
CA ARG A 27 7.33 2.82 -2.85
C ARG A 27 5.90 3.32 -2.74
N ALA A 28 5.39 3.39 -1.52
CA ALA A 28 4.04 3.84 -1.24
C ALA A 28 4.02 5.03 -0.29
N GLU A 29 3.17 6.02 -0.58
CA GLU A 29 2.95 7.17 0.30
C GLU A 29 1.87 6.83 1.33
N ILE A 30 2.27 6.67 2.60
CA ILE A 30 1.36 6.31 3.71
C ILE A 30 1.61 7.26 4.90
N PRO A 31 1.13 8.51 4.85
CA PRO A 31 1.39 9.48 5.89
C PRO A 31 0.57 9.22 7.16
N GLY A 32 1.22 9.35 8.32
CA GLY A 32 0.55 9.37 9.63
C GLY A 32 0.15 8.01 10.17
N VAL A 33 0.87 6.95 9.81
CA VAL A 33 0.76 5.59 10.37
C VAL A 33 2.07 5.22 11.08
N ASP A 34 2.02 4.33 12.07
CA ASP A 34 3.21 3.72 12.67
C ASP A 34 3.66 2.51 11.80
N PRO A 35 4.83 2.54 11.15
CA PRO A 35 5.25 1.47 10.25
C PRO A 35 5.34 0.09 10.90
N ALA A 36 5.63 0.02 12.21
CA ALA A 36 5.81 -1.24 12.91
C ALA A 36 4.49 -1.86 13.41
N LYS A 37 3.40 -1.09 13.43
CA LYS A 37 2.13 -1.53 14.03
C LYS A 37 0.94 -1.43 13.08
N ASP A 38 0.94 -0.42 12.24
CA ASP A 38 -0.20 -0.04 11.42
C ASP A 38 0.01 -0.36 9.93
N ILE A 39 1.13 -1.02 9.56
CA ILE A 39 1.41 -1.49 8.20
C ILE A 39 1.57 -3.01 8.21
N ASP A 40 0.89 -3.68 7.29
CA ASP A 40 1.01 -5.11 7.01
C ASP A 40 1.41 -5.30 5.54
N ILE A 41 2.49 -6.04 5.31
CA ILE A 41 2.99 -6.36 3.97
C ILE A 41 2.93 -7.87 3.80
N THR A 42 2.23 -8.32 2.77
CA THR A 42 2.14 -9.73 2.42
C THR A 42 2.63 -9.92 0.99
N VAL A 43 3.53 -10.89 0.80
CA VAL A 43 3.86 -11.43 -0.52
C VAL A 43 3.30 -12.83 -0.60
N ARG A 44 2.45 -13.06 -1.61
CA ARG A 44 1.83 -14.36 -1.83
C ARG A 44 1.27 -14.45 -3.24
N ASP A 45 1.39 -15.62 -3.87
CA ASP A 45 0.74 -15.94 -5.15
C ASP A 45 1.11 -14.91 -6.24
N GLY A 46 2.39 -14.53 -6.30
CA GLY A 46 2.95 -13.56 -7.25
C GLY A 46 2.49 -12.12 -7.03
N GLN A 47 1.99 -11.79 -5.83
CA GLN A 47 1.44 -10.47 -5.52
C GLN A 47 2.03 -9.91 -4.23
N LEU A 48 2.40 -8.63 -4.27
CA LEU A 48 2.72 -7.82 -3.10
C LEU A 48 1.48 -7.03 -2.71
N THR A 49 1.00 -7.23 -1.49
CA THR A 49 -0.11 -6.48 -0.90
C THR A 49 0.39 -5.65 0.26
N ILE A 50 0.13 -4.35 0.22
CA ILE A 50 0.40 -3.40 1.30
C ILE A 50 -0.94 -2.99 1.90
N LYS A 51 -1.11 -3.21 3.20
CA LYS A 51 -2.26 -2.73 3.97
C LYS A 51 -1.78 -1.75 5.02
N ALA A 52 -2.56 -0.71 5.27
CA ALA A 52 -2.28 0.25 6.33
C ALA A 52 -3.56 0.69 7.06
N GLU A 53 -3.44 1.02 8.34
CA GLU A 53 -4.53 1.60 9.13
C GLU A 53 -4.14 2.98 9.65
N ARG A 54 -4.86 4.01 9.24
CA ARG A 54 -4.68 5.37 9.80
C ARG A 54 -5.78 5.68 10.81
N ARG A 55 -5.42 5.74 12.09
CA ARG A 55 -6.35 6.03 13.18
C ARG A 55 -6.65 7.53 13.29
N GLU A 56 -7.90 7.86 13.55
CA GLU A 56 -8.32 9.24 13.87
C GLU A 56 -7.90 9.61 15.30
N LYS A 57 -7.38 10.83 15.48
CA LYS A 57 -7.15 11.40 16.81
C LYS A 57 -8.37 12.20 17.21
N LYS A 58 -9.05 11.78 18.30
CA LYS A 58 -10.28 12.42 18.80
C LYS A 58 -10.09 13.87 19.28
N GLU A 59 -8.86 14.29 19.55
CA GLU A 59 -8.52 15.65 19.98
C GLU A 59 -8.15 16.54 18.77
N PHE A 60 -9.07 16.70 17.83
CA PHE A 60 -8.87 17.61 16.71
C PHE A 60 -10.04 18.60 16.61
N ASN A 61 -9.77 19.86 16.95
CA ASN A 61 -10.74 20.95 16.91
C ASN A 61 -10.60 21.75 15.60
N GLY A 62 -10.89 21.11 14.47
CA GLY A 62 -10.78 21.73 13.14
C GLY A 62 -11.43 20.91 12.03
N ARG A 63 -11.14 21.27 10.77
CA ARG A 63 -11.53 20.48 9.58
C ARG A 63 -10.35 19.66 9.09
N SER A 64 -10.56 18.36 8.87
CA SER A 64 -9.57 17.44 8.32
C SER A 64 -9.97 17.04 6.91
N GLU A 65 -9.01 17.03 5.99
CA GLU A 65 -9.15 16.44 4.65
C GLU A 65 -8.45 15.08 4.55
N PHE A 66 -7.88 14.62 5.67
CA PHE A 66 -7.25 13.32 5.73
C PHE A 66 -8.31 12.22 5.71
N SER A 67 -8.04 11.20 4.91
CA SER A 67 -8.76 9.94 5.00
C SER A 67 -8.24 9.14 6.18
N TYR A 68 -9.14 8.64 7.03
CA TYR A 68 -8.86 7.72 8.13
C TYR A 68 -9.49 6.34 7.85
N GLY A 69 -8.98 5.31 8.53
CA GLY A 69 -9.40 3.91 8.36
C GLY A 69 -8.36 3.08 7.62
N SER A 70 -8.82 1.98 7.00
CA SER A 70 -7.95 1.03 6.32
C SER A 70 -7.71 1.40 4.86
N PHE A 71 -6.48 1.19 4.41
CA PHE A 71 -6.01 1.34 3.04
C PHE A 71 -5.41 0.01 2.62
N ALA A 72 -5.62 -0.38 1.36
CA ALA A 72 -4.99 -1.57 0.81
C ALA A 72 -4.64 -1.34 -0.65
N ARG A 73 -3.47 -1.82 -1.06
CA ARG A 73 -3.15 -1.91 -2.47
C ARG A 73 -2.32 -3.14 -2.77
N THR A 74 -2.59 -3.72 -3.93
CA THR A 74 -1.93 -4.90 -4.43
C THR A 74 -1.29 -4.60 -5.76
N VAL A 75 -0.05 -5.04 -5.93
CA VAL A 75 0.69 -4.98 -7.20
C VAL A 75 1.17 -6.37 -7.55
N SER A 76 1.13 -6.70 -8.85
CA SER A 76 1.66 -7.96 -9.35
C SER A 76 3.17 -7.90 -9.37
N LEU A 77 3.83 -8.95 -8.86
CA LEU A 77 5.27 -9.09 -8.93
C LEU A 77 5.70 -9.46 -10.36
N PRO A 78 6.92 -9.07 -10.76
CA PRO A 78 7.52 -9.58 -11.98
C PRO A 78 7.62 -11.11 -11.97
N ALA A 79 7.52 -11.72 -13.16
CA ALA A 79 7.76 -13.15 -13.31
C ALA A 79 9.17 -13.53 -12.81
N GLY A 80 9.25 -14.57 -11.97
CA GLY A 80 10.49 -15.05 -11.37
C GLY A 80 10.96 -14.28 -10.14
N ALA A 81 10.16 -13.35 -9.61
CA ALA A 81 10.42 -12.77 -8.29
C ALA A 81 10.43 -13.88 -7.22
N ASN A 82 11.39 -13.80 -6.29
CA ASN A 82 11.47 -14.71 -5.17
C ASN A 82 10.65 -14.15 -4.01
N GLU A 83 9.56 -14.83 -3.64
CA GLU A 83 8.66 -14.39 -2.56
C GLU A 83 9.30 -14.49 -1.17
N ASP A 84 10.34 -15.31 -1.02
CA ASP A 84 11.05 -15.51 0.25
C ASP A 84 12.20 -14.50 0.45
N ASP A 85 12.48 -13.64 -0.54
CA ASP A 85 13.56 -12.65 -0.55
C ASP A 85 13.01 -11.23 -0.75
N VAL A 86 12.30 -10.75 0.29
CA VAL A 86 11.56 -9.47 0.32
C VAL A 86 12.12 -8.55 1.41
#